data_AF-A0A671KE66-F1
#
_entry.id   AF-A0A671KE66-F1
#
_cell.length_a   1.000
_cell.length_b   1.000
_cell.length_c   1.000
_cell.angle_alpha   90.00
_cell.angle_beta   90.00
_cell.angle_gamma   90.00
#
_symmetry.space_group_name_H-M   'P 1'
#
loop_
_entity.id
_entity.type
_entity.pdbx_description
1 polymer ?
#
loop_
_entity_poly.entity_id
_entity_poly.type
_entity_poly.pdbx_seq_one_letter_code
_entity_poly.pdbx_strand_id
1 'polypeptide(L)'
;AGMQHDFSSSEENSARWRGLFVQALRKVQLQVHPNLSAKEDALQHIEALILQLLNKLCVTQPRTIADVEDRVQKTFPNPIDKWAMSDAQSAIEKRKRRNPLLLPVDKIHPLLKEVLGYKIDYHVCLYIVAVLEYISADILKLAGNYVSNIRHYEISQQDITVSMCADKVLMDMFDQEEEMGLVSQSVEEVSSSGVLTYDDLVRLEIAEERQYLRELDLIIKVFRQAFTSNSKLFSTQDVDLAFSNILEVHELTVKLLGLIEDAVEMTADGSPHPLVGSCFEDLAEEQAFDPYETLSQDILSKEYCQHFNTLMSRPTVALYFQSIAEGFKEAVQYVLPQLMMVPVYHCMHYFELLQQLQECSEDQDDRECLKQAQTALINLQCSIERIYAKHQPRRKQGEPLYRLYSRASRSKQAAIKRMNDIQRCIDGWEGRDIGQCCSQFIMEGALLRTGAKHERHNFLFDGLMISCKANQSSRLPGAGSGAEFRLKEKFVLRKYRIVDREDSPDFCHAFELVGREESSAVFSVRSAEEKSAWMAALVTLQYRPTLDRMLDTVLHREEQAQPLRLPSLDIYRFAIQDSEENIVFEEGAQNLKVFKKEIQSNVTKPLPTSVFL
;
A
#
# COMPACT_ATOMS: atom_id res chain seq x y z
N ALA A 1 2.00 38.46 21.57
CA ALA A 1 2.72 37.41 22.30
C ALA A 1 1.79 36.21 22.43
N GLY A 2 1.85 35.28 21.48
CA GLY A 2 1.03 34.07 21.54
C GLY A 2 1.70 33.07 22.46
N MET A 3 1.13 32.80 23.63
CA MET A 3 1.51 31.63 24.43
C MET A 3 1.22 30.39 23.60
N GLN A 4 2.25 29.61 23.26
CA GLN A 4 2.06 28.21 22.87
C GLN A 4 1.40 27.52 24.06
N HIS A 5 0.13 27.16 23.93
CA HIS A 5 -0.51 26.30 24.91
C HIS A 5 -0.04 24.88 24.61
N ASP A 6 1.01 24.46 25.31
CA ASP A 6 1.50 23.09 25.19
C ASP A 6 0.49 22.18 25.91
N PHE A 7 -0.12 21.24 25.20
CA PHE A 7 -1.12 20.31 25.75
C PHE A 7 -0.54 19.45 26.89
N SER A 8 0.80 19.42 27.00
CA SER A 8 1.64 18.81 28.04
C SER A 8 2.14 19.75 29.15
N SER A 9 1.90 21.07 29.10
CA SER A 9 2.53 22.03 30.06
C SER A 9 1.98 22.02 31.49
N SER A 10 0.87 21.33 31.74
CA SER A 10 0.28 21.17 33.08
C SER A 10 -0.07 19.70 33.29
N GLU A 11 0.38 19.11 34.40
CA GLU A 11 0.03 17.73 34.79
C GLU A 11 -1.51 17.52 34.85
N GLU A 12 -2.26 18.56 35.22
CA GLU A 12 -3.74 18.53 35.24
C GLU A 12 -4.37 18.56 33.85
N ASN A 13 -3.79 19.30 32.90
CA ASN A 13 -4.31 19.36 31.52
C ASN A 13 -3.94 18.10 30.73
N SER A 14 -2.73 17.56 30.93
CA SER A 14 -2.26 16.32 30.31
C SER A 14 -3.16 15.12 30.70
N ALA A 15 -3.62 15.08 31.95
CA ALA A 15 -4.54 14.04 32.43
C ALA A 15 -5.93 14.08 31.76
N ARG A 16 -6.40 15.23 31.28
CA ARG A 16 -7.71 15.37 30.62
C ARG A 16 -7.71 14.91 29.16
N TRP A 17 -6.57 15.04 28.49
CA TRP A 17 -6.41 14.65 27.09
C TRP A 17 -5.93 13.21 26.90
N ARG A 18 -5.18 12.67 27.88
CA ARG A 18 -4.68 11.29 27.84
C ARG A 18 -5.81 10.28 27.90
N GLY A 19 -5.84 9.35 26.94
CA GLY A 19 -6.84 8.30 26.79
C GLY A 19 -8.18 8.79 26.23
N LEU A 20 -8.31 10.07 25.88
CA LEU A 20 -9.56 10.64 25.37
C LEU A 20 -9.94 10.03 24.01
N PHE A 21 -8.94 9.80 23.16
CA PHE A 21 -9.13 9.35 21.79
C PHE A 21 -9.01 7.84 21.65
N VAL A 22 -8.27 7.14 22.52
CA VAL A 22 -7.92 5.72 22.37
C VAL A 22 -9.11 4.81 22.04
N GLN A 23 -10.22 4.92 22.78
CA GLN A 23 -11.41 4.10 22.54
C GLN A 23 -12.11 4.44 21.21
N ALA A 24 -12.08 5.70 20.80
CA ALA A 24 -12.63 6.13 19.52
C ALA A 24 -11.72 5.70 18.36
N LEU A 25 -10.40 5.80 18.53
CA LEU A 25 -9.40 5.36 17.55
C LEU A 25 -9.47 3.85 17.31
N ARG A 26 -9.78 3.04 18.33
CA ARG A 26 -10.06 1.61 18.14
C ARG A 26 -11.25 1.37 17.21
N LYS A 27 -12.31 2.17 17.34
CA LYS A 27 -13.47 2.09 16.43
C LYS A 27 -13.11 2.57 15.01
N VAL A 28 -12.30 3.62 14.89
CA VAL A 28 -11.80 4.10 13.59
C VAL A 28 -10.96 3.00 12.92
N GLN A 29 -10.10 2.32 13.67
CA GLN A 29 -9.27 1.23 13.16
C GLN A 29 -10.12 0.09 12.60
N LEU A 30 -11.17 -0.33 13.32
CA LEU A 30 -12.10 -1.36 12.83
C LEU A 30 -12.90 -0.93 11.60
N GLN A 31 -13.18 0.37 11.45
CA GLN A 31 -13.83 0.89 10.23
C GLN A 31 -12.91 0.83 9.01
N VAL A 32 -11.60 1.04 9.21
CA VAL A 32 -10.63 1.11 8.11
C VAL A 32 -10.08 -0.28 7.77
N HIS A 33 -9.80 -1.10 8.79
CA HIS A 33 -9.25 -2.44 8.68
C HIS A 33 -9.98 -3.40 9.62
N PRO A 34 -11.14 -3.96 9.22
CA PRO A 34 -11.97 -4.82 10.07
C PRO A 34 -11.27 -6.10 10.53
N ASN A 35 -10.30 -6.58 9.73
CA ASN A 35 -9.61 -7.85 9.95
C ASN A 35 -8.31 -7.72 10.75
N LEU A 36 -7.95 -6.50 11.18
CA LEU A 36 -6.76 -6.24 11.98
C LEU A 36 -7.18 -5.84 13.40
N SER A 37 -6.31 -6.12 14.37
CA SER A 37 -6.38 -5.49 15.70
C SER A 37 -5.34 -4.39 15.82
N ALA A 38 -5.50 -3.47 16.79
CA ALA A 38 -4.49 -2.48 17.14
C ALA A 38 -4.17 -2.54 18.64
N LYS A 39 -2.88 -2.58 18.95
CA LYS A 39 -2.38 -2.55 20.33
C LYS A 39 -2.68 -1.20 21.00
N GLU A 40 -2.82 -1.23 22.32
CA GLU A 40 -3.12 -0.02 23.10
C GLU A 40 -2.02 1.05 22.95
N ASP A 41 -0.74 0.65 22.93
CA ASP A 41 0.41 1.53 22.73
C ASP A 41 0.41 2.21 21.35
N ALA A 42 0.00 1.47 20.32
CA ALA A 42 -0.20 1.98 18.97
C ALA A 42 -1.25 3.10 18.94
N LEU A 43 -2.40 2.88 19.59
CA LEU A 43 -3.48 3.87 19.67
C LEU A 43 -3.10 5.09 20.52
N GLN A 44 -2.33 4.89 21.60
CA GLN A 44 -1.78 5.98 22.41
C GLN A 44 -0.77 6.84 21.63
N HIS A 45 0.03 6.21 20.76
CA HIS A 45 0.94 6.93 19.89
C HIS A 45 0.17 7.81 18.88
N ILE A 46 -0.89 7.27 18.26
CA ILE A 46 -1.76 8.06 17.37
C ILE A 46 -2.42 9.21 18.13
N GLU A 47 -2.92 8.96 19.34
CA GLU A 47 -3.47 10.03 20.19
C GLU A 47 -2.49 11.20 20.37
N ALA A 48 -1.21 10.90 20.63
CA ALA A 48 -0.18 11.93 20.76
C ALA A 48 0.01 12.73 19.46
N LEU A 49 0.02 12.07 18.29
CA LEU A 49 0.08 12.73 16.99
C LEU A 49 -1.12 13.65 16.76
N ILE A 50 -2.33 13.15 17.02
CA ILE A 50 -3.57 13.89 16.83
C ILE A 50 -3.64 15.11 17.76
N LEU A 51 -3.13 15.01 18.98
CA LEU A 51 -2.99 16.15 19.88
C LEU A 51 -1.98 17.19 19.37
N GLN A 52 -0.85 16.75 18.82
CA GLN A 52 0.11 17.66 18.16
C GLN A 52 -0.55 18.41 16.99
N LEU A 53 -1.33 17.70 16.17
CA LEU A 53 -2.06 18.30 15.05
C LEU A 53 -3.13 19.29 15.54
N LEU A 54 -3.89 18.93 16.56
CA LEU A 54 -4.87 19.81 17.18
C LEU A 54 -4.23 21.11 17.66
N ASN A 55 -3.03 21.02 18.26
CA ASN A 55 -2.26 22.21 18.62
C ASN A 55 -1.90 23.06 17.40
N LYS A 56 -1.33 22.44 16.36
CA LYS A 56 -0.96 23.15 15.11
C LYS A 56 -2.14 23.88 14.48
N LEU A 57 -3.35 23.31 14.55
CA LEU A 57 -4.59 23.93 14.06
C LEU A 57 -5.10 25.05 14.98
N CYS A 58 -4.97 24.91 16.30
CA CYS A 58 -5.49 25.88 17.27
C CYS A 58 -4.57 27.08 17.54
N VAL A 59 -3.28 27.01 17.19
CA VAL A 59 -2.29 28.11 17.40
C VAL A 59 -2.74 29.44 16.77
N THR A 60 -3.45 29.41 15.64
CA THR A 60 -3.96 30.63 14.98
C THR A 60 -5.26 31.16 15.57
N GLN A 61 -5.80 30.51 16.61
CA GLN A 61 -7.05 30.86 17.26
C GLN A 61 -8.23 31.01 16.27
N PRO A 62 -8.58 29.95 15.51
CA PRO A 62 -9.58 30.02 14.44
C PRO A 62 -11.00 30.25 14.99
N ARG A 63 -11.71 31.27 14.49
CA ARG A 63 -13.05 31.63 14.99
C ARG A 63 -14.18 31.15 14.09
N THR A 64 -13.87 30.88 12.82
CA THR A 64 -14.81 30.44 11.79
C THR A 64 -14.27 29.19 11.09
N ILE A 65 -15.14 28.48 10.36
CA ILE A 65 -14.73 27.31 9.55
C ILE A 65 -13.70 27.73 8.50
N ALA A 66 -13.87 28.90 7.87
CA ALA A 66 -12.93 29.43 6.88
C ALA A 66 -11.53 29.67 7.47
N ASP A 67 -11.43 30.08 8.75
CA ASP A 67 -10.13 30.22 9.43
C ASP A 67 -9.44 28.86 9.62
N VAL A 68 -10.23 27.80 9.87
CA VAL A 68 -9.71 26.43 9.98
C VAL A 68 -9.29 25.92 8.61
N GLU A 69 -10.08 26.15 7.54
CA GLU A 69 -9.73 25.79 6.16
C GLU A 69 -8.42 26.44 5.69
N ASP A 70 -8.29 27.76 5.88
CA ASP A 70 -7.05 28.49 5.56
C ASP A 70 -5.85 27.91 6.33
N ARG A 71 -6.06 27.50 7.59
CA ARG A 71 -5.02 26.85 8.38
C ARG A 71 -4.65 25.47 7.85
N VAL A 72 -5.64 24.64 7.51
CA VAL A 72 -5.42 23.31 6.93
C VAL A 72 -4.64 23.44 5.62
N GLN A 73 -5.08 24.32 4.71
CA GLN A 73 -4.41 24.54 3.42
C GLN A 73 -2.95 25.01 3.55
N LYS A 74 -2.61 25.71 4.63
CA LYS A 74 -1.24 26.17 4.91
C LYS A 74 -0.37 25.16 5.66
N THR A 75 -0.97 24.19 6.34
CA THR A 75 -0.24 23.25 7.22
C THR A 75 -0.19 21.83 6.66
N PHE A 76 -1.17 21.44 5.85
CA PHE A 76 -1.29 20.09 5.31
C PHE A 76 -0.69 20.10 3.89
N PRO A 77 0.15 19.10 3.53
CA PRO A 77 0.64 19.01 2.16
C PRO A 77 -0.49 18.73 1.14
N ASN A 78 -0.27 19.05 -0.12
CA ASN A 78 -1.19 18.70 -1.20
C ASN A 78 -0.97 17.23 -1.62
N PRO A 79 -2.02 16.40 -1.84
CA PRO A 79 -3.45 16.72 -1.85
C PRO A 79 -4.22 16.39 -0.56
N ILE A 80 -3.54 16.03 0.53
CA ILE A 80 -4.22 15.63 1.78
C ILE A 80 -5.03 16.79 2.38
N ASP A 81 -4.58 18.03 2.19
CA ASP A 81 -5.31 19.25 2.52
C ASP A 81 -6.73 19.26 1.92
N LYS A 82 -6.85 19.03 0.61
CA LYS A 82 -8.12 19.07 -0.12
C LYS A 82 -9.07 17.96 0.30
N TRP A 83 -8.54 16.76 0.52
CA TRP A 83 -9.35 15.62 0.93
C TRP A 83 -9.86 15.77 2.36
N ALA A 84 -8.99 16.20 3.29
CA ALA A 84 -9.38 16.45 4.67
C ALA A 84 -10.46 17.54 4.78
N MET A 85 -10.32 18.63 4.04
CA MET A 85 -11.35 19.70 4.01
C MET A 85 -12.67 19.20 3.40
N SER A 86 -12.63 18.44 2.31
CA SER A 86 -13.83 17.90 1.68
C SER A 86 -14.59 16.93 2.59
N ASP A 87 -13.88 16.10 3.36
CA ASP A 87 -14.49 15.18 4.33
C ASP A 87 -15.08 15.94 5.52
N ALA A 88 -14.33 16.91 6.06
CA ALA A 88 -14.78 17.74 7.17
C ALA A 88 -16.02 18.57 6.82
N GLN A 89 -16.10 19.10 5.59
CA GLN A 89 -17.28 19.80 5.10
C GLN A 89 -18.50 18.86 5.01
N SER A 90 -18.29 17.62 4.59
CA SER A 90 -19.34 16.58 4.54
C SER A 90 -19.86 16.21 5.93
N ALA A 91 -19.03 16.33 6.98
CA ALA A 91 -19.44 16.10 8.36
C ALA A 91 -20.35 17.22 8.92
N ILE A 92 -20.21 18.45 8.43
CA ILE A 92 -21.11 19.57 8.78
C ILE A 92 -22.44 19.47 8.04
N GLU A 93 -22.39 19.10 6.76
CA GLU A 93 -23.57 18.92 5.92
C GLU A 93 -24.29 17.62 6.31
N LYS A 94 -25.07 17.66 7.39
CA LYS A 94 -25.83 16.59 8.08
C LYS A 94 -26.63 15.59 7.21
N ARG A 95 -26.60 15.67 5.87
CA ARG A 95 -27.41 14.89 4.93
C ARG A 95 -26.66 13.76 4.21
N LYS A 96 -25.36 13.54 4.41
CA LYS A 96 -24.62 12.53 3.61
C LYS A 96 -23.71 11.55 4.36
N ARG A 97 -23.39 11.78 5.63
CA ARG A 97 -22.48 10.86 6.34
C ARG A 97 -23.25 9.69 6.96
N ARG A 98 -22.90 8.46 6.54
CA ARG A 98 -23.52 7.20 7.01
C ARG A 98 -23.30 6.96 8.51
N ASN A 99 -22.16 7.43 9.05
CA ASN A 99 -21.76 7.29 10.45
C ASN A 99 -21.42 8.65 11.08
N PRO A 100 -21.91 8.99 12.28
CA PRO A 100 -21.45 10.16 13.02
C PRO A 100 -19.95 10.07 13.31
N LEU A 101 -19.31 11.21 13.60
CA LEU A 101 -17.91 11.23 14.06
C LEU A 101 -17.75 10.28 15.24
N LEU A 102 -16.73 9.44 15.17
CA LEU A 102 -16.37 8.50 16.23
C LEU A 102 -15.61 9.20 17.35
N LEU A 103 -14.85 10.24 17.03
CA LEU A 103 -14.13 11.03 18.02
C LEU A 103 -15.12 11.84 18.90
N PRO A 104 -14.87 11.95 20.22
CA PRO A 104 -15.86 12.47 21.17
C PRO A 104 -15.96 14.00 21.15
N VAL A 105 -16.67 14.56 20.17
CA VAL A 105 -16.86 16.02 19.98
C VAL A 105 -17.36 16.70 21.26
N ASP A 106 -18.31 16.10 21.97
CA ASP A 106 -18.90 16.65 23.19
C ASP A 106 -17.90 16.77 24.35
N LYS A 107 -16.85 15.93 24.35
CA LYS A 107 -15.76 16.02 25.33
C LYS A 107 -14.67 17.00 24.88
N ILE A 108 -14.43 17.11 23.57
CA ILE A 108 -13.41 17.98 23.00
C ILE A 108 -13.85 19.45 23.03
N HIS A 109 -15.13 19.74 22.77
CA HIS A 109 -15.65 21.11 22.69
C HIS A 109 -15.42 21.95 23.97
N PRO A 110 -15.70 21.44 25.19
CA PRO A 110 -15.36 22.14 26.42
C PRO A 110 -13.86 22.35 26.61
N LEU A 111 -13.03 21.37 26.25
CA LEU A 111 -11.57 21.45 26.41
C LEU A 111 -10.96 22.46 25.43
N LEU A 112 -11.48 22.53 24.19
CA LEU A 112 -11.03 23.54 23.22
C LEU A 112 -11.33 24.96 23.66
N LYS A 113 -12.43 25.19 24.38
CA LYS A 113 -12.73 26.50 24.98
C LYS A 113 -11.66 26.92 25.98
N GLU A 114 -11.13 25.98 26.77
CA GLU A 114 -10.04 26.23 27.72
C GLU A 114 -8.73 26.52 26.98
N VAL A 115 -8.38 25.72 25.97
CA VAL A 115 -7.14 25.87 25.17
C VAL A 115 -7.11 27.18 24.39
N LEU A 116 -8.23 27.56 23.77
CA LEU A 116 -8.32 28.75 22.92
C LEU A 116 -8.55 30.04 23.72
N GLY A 117 -9.03 29.93 24.97
CA GLY A 117 -9.32 31.08 25.84
C GLY A 117 -10.59 31.86 25.47
N TYR A 118 -11.43 31.35 24.56
CA TYR A 118 -12.71 31.96 24.18
C TYR A 118 -13.78 30.91 23.84
N LYS A 119 -15.05 31.33 23.80
CA LYS A 119 -16.17 30.46 23.40
C LYS A 119 -16.12 30.20 21.90
N ILE A 120 -15.75 28.97 21.52
CA ILE A 120 -15.79 28.48 20.14
C ILE A 120 -17.20 27.96 19.78
N ASP A 121 -17.63 28.25 18.56
CA ASP A 121 -18.89 27.72 18.02
C ASP A 121 -18.82 26.19 17.86
N TYR A 122 -19.94 25.51 18.10
CA TYR A 122 -20.00 24.04 18.04
C TYR A 122 -19.69 23.51 16.64
N HIS A 123 -20.13 24.18 15.57
CA HIS A 123 -19.84 23.76 14.20
C HIS A 123 -18.37 23.92 13.81
N VAL A 124 -17.69 24.94 14.36
CA VAL A 124 -16.24 25.08 14.17
C VAL A 124 -15.48 23.96 14.88
N CYS A 125 -15.89 23.61 16.10
CA CYS A 125 -15.34 22.44 16.80
C CYS A 125 -15.60 21.13 16.05
N LEU A 126 -16.81 20.95 15.52
CA LEU A 126 -17.19 19.78 14.73
C LEU A 126 -16.27 19.64 13.50
N TYR A 127 -16.00 20.75 12.80
CA TYR A 127 -15.10 20.76 11.65
C TYR A 127 -13.67 20.33 12.03
N ILE A 128 -13.12 20.90 13.11
CA ILE A 128 -11.79 20.55 13.60
C ILE A 128 -11.71 19.05 13.92
N VAL A 129 -12.69 18.52 14.65
CA VAL A 129 -12.72 17.09 15.01
C VAL A 129 -12.85 16.20 13.78
N ALA A 130 -13.61 16.63 12.76
CA ALA A 130 -13.71 15.89 11.51
C ALA A 130 -12.36 15.82 10.77
N VAL A 131 -11.59 16.92 10.73
CA VAL A 131 -10.22 16.91 10.20
C VAL A 131 -9.31 15.96 10.99
N LEU A 132 -9.39 15.97 12.33
CA LEU A 132 -8.60 15.07 13.17
C LEU A 132 -8.96 13.59 12.93
N GLU A 133 -10.25 13.28 12.77
CA GLU A 133 -10.71 11.91 12.52
C GLU A 133 -10.26 11.42 11.14
N TYR A 134 -10.32 12.27 10.12
CA TYR A 134 -9.80 11.95 8.78
C TYR A 134 -8.31 11.58 8.83
N ILE A 135 -7.48 12.37 9.51
CA ILE A 135 -6.05 12.08 9.66
C ILE A 135 -5.80 10.83 10.50
N SER A 136 -6.59 10.61 11.55
CA SER A 136 -6.52 9.38 12.34
C SER A 136 -6.78 8.15 11.48
N ALA A 137 -7.80 8.21 10.62
CA ALA A 137 -8.12 7.16 9.68
C ALA A 137 -7.02 6.98 8.62
N ASP A 138 -6.42 8.06 8.09
CA ASP A 138 -5.32 7.98 7.11
C ASP A 138 -4.08 7.28 7.71
N ILE A 139 -3.68 7.62 8.94
CA ILE A 139 -2.56 6.97 9.64
C ILE A 139 -2.85 5.48 9.86
N LEU A 140 -4.05 5.14 10.37
CA LEU A 140 -4.46 3.75 10.60
C LEU A 140 -4.55 2.96 9.30
N LYS A 141 -5.00 3.60 8.21
CA LYS A 141 -5.07 2.98 6.89
C LYS A 141 -3.71 2.64 6.35
N LEU A 142 -2.79 3.60 6.41
CA LEU A 142 -1.40 3.44 5.98
C LEU A 142 -0.70 2.34 6.78
N ALA A 143 -0.81 2.37 8.11
CA ALA A 143 -0.21 1.37 8.98
C ALA A 143 -0.83 -0.03 8.75
N GLY A 144 -2.14 -0.12 8.63
CA GLY A 144 -2.81 -1.40 8.36
C GLY A 144 -2.50 -1.97 6.99
N ASN A 145 -2.36 -1.14 5.95
CA ASN A 145 -1.89 -1.57 4.62
C ASN A 145 -0.47 -2.14 4.71
N TYR A 146 0.43 -1.45 5.43
CA TYR A 146 1.79 -1.94 5.68
C TYR A 146 1.78 -3.30 6.40
N VAL A 147 1.04 -3.40 7.51
CA VAL A 147 0.89 -4.62 8.33
C VAL A 147 0.33 -5.78 7.51
N SER A 148 -0.69 -5.52 6.68
CA SER A 148 -1.27 -6.50 5.76
C SER A 148 -0.25 -6.99 4.73
N ASN A 149 0.56 -6.08 4.17
CA ASN A 149 1.58 -6.43 3.18
C ASN A 149 2.70 -7.31 3.76
N ILE A 150 3.06 -7.10 5.03
CA ILE A 150 4.02 -7.96 5.75
C ILE A 150 3.35 -9.17 6.41
N ARG A 151 2.05 -9.38 6.20
CA ARG A 151 1.28 -10.55 6.68
C ARG A 151 1.19 -10.66 8.21
N HIS A 152 1.13 -9.53 8.89
CA HIS A 152 0.81 -9.44 10.32
C HIS A 152 -0.69 -9.12 10.51
N TYR A 153 -1.26 -9.49 11.66
CA TYR A 153 -2.70 -9.30 11.97
C TYR A 153 -2.97 -8.27 13.07
N GLU A 154 -1.92 -7.66 13.61
CA GLU A 154 -1.99 -6.71 14.72
C GLU A 154 -1.08 -5.51 14.46
N ILE A 155 -1.64 -4.31 14.52
CA ILE A 155 -0.92 -3.04 14.35
C ILE A 155 -0.25 -2.66 15.68
N SER A 156 1.07 -2.54 15.66
CA SER A 156 1.88 -2.05 16.78
C SER A 156 2.29 -0.58 16.60
N GLN A 157 2.79 0.03 17.68
CA GLN A 157 3.38 1.38 17.61
C GLN A 157 4.51 1.46 16.58
N GLN A 158 5.34 0.42 16.48
CA GLN A 158 6.46 0.37 15.55
C GLN A 158 5.99 0.38 14.10
N ASP A 159 4.90 -0.32 13.78
CA ASP A 159 4.36 -0.38 12.42
C ASP A 159 3.85 0.99 11.97
N ILE A 160 3.21 1.73 12.88
CA ILE A 160 2.81 3.13 12.63
C ILE A 160 4.03 3.98 12.32
N THR A 161 5.09 3.88 13.13
CA THR A 161 6.27 4.70 12.91
C THR A 161 7.01 4.35 11.62
N VAL A 162 7.15 3.07 11.29
CA VAL A 162 7.79 2.62 10.03
C VAL A 162 6.98 3.07 8.82
N SER A 163 5.67 2.82 8.83
CA SER A 163 4.79 3.20 7.73
C SER A 163 4.73 4.71 7.54
N MET A 164 4.66 5.50 8.63
CA MET A 164 4.76 6.95 8.56
C MET A 164 6.11 7.41 8.00
N CYS A 165 7.24 6.81 8.41
CA CYS A 165 8.55 7.20 7.89
C CYS A 165 8.69 7.05 6.36
N ALA A 166 7.98 6.10 5.77
CA ALA A 166 7.91 5.90 4.33
C ALA A 166 6.96 6.90 3.64
N ASP A 167 6.02 7.49 4.38
CA ASP A 167 5.06 8.47 3.85
C ASP A 167 5.57 9.91 4.01
N LYS A 168 6.01 10.49 2.90
CA LYS A 168 6.51 11.86 2.86
C LYS A 168 5.47 12.89 3.32
N VAL A 169 4.18 12.67 3.02
CA VAL A 169 3.10 13.62 3.31
C VAL A 169 2.85 13.74 4.82
N LEU A 170 2.69 12.61 5.51
CA LEU A 170 2.45 12.56 6.95
C LEU A 170 3.69 12.99 7.74
N MET A 171 4.89 12.60 7.32
CA MET A 171 6.12 13.08 7.97
C MET A 171 6.28 14.59 7.86
N ASP A 172 5.97 15.16 6.69
CA ASP A 172 5.99 16.61 6.46
C ASP A 172 4.93 17.33 7.31
N MET A 173 3.80 16.68 7.58
CA MET A 173 2.75 17.25 8.42
C MET A 173 3.13 17.27 9.91
N PHE A 174 3.88 16.28 10.41
CA PHE A 174 4.22 16.15 11.83
C PHE A 174 5.58 16.73 12.23
N ASP A 175 6.47 17.09 11.30
CA ASP A 175 7.79 17.68 11.58
C ASP A 175 8.65 16.88 12.58
N GLN A 176 8.53 15.54 12.59
CA GLN A 176 9.29 14.66 13.49
C GLN A 176 10.75 14.48 13.01
N GLU A 177 11.57 15.52 13.15
CA GLU A 177 12.97 15.48 12.75
C GLU A 177 13.90 14.87 13.81
N GLU A 178 13.57 14.95 15.11
CA GLU A 178 14.53 14.69 16.20
C GLU A 178 14.23 13.47 17.10
N GLU A 179 12.98 12.97 17.17
CA GLU A 179 12.61 11.97 18.20
C GLU A 179 12.65 10.50 17.75
N MET A 180 13.15 10.23 16.54
CA MET A 180 13.21 8.88 15.98
C MET A 180 14.42 8.08 16.51
N GLY A 181 14.35 7.70 17.78
CA GLY A 181 15.16 6.66 18.40
C GLY A 181 14.34 5.38 18.54
N LEU A 182 14.06 4.68 17.45
CA LEU A 182 13.44 3.35 17.57
C LEU A 182 14.51 2.29 17.79
N VAL A 183 14.51 1.81 19.03
CA VAL A 183 15.21 0.63 19.50
C VAL A 183 14.84 -0.53 18.59
N SER A 184 15.85 -1.06 17.90
CA SER A 184 15.76 -2.35 17.21
C SER A 184 15.57 -3.46 18.26
N GLN A 185 14.37 -3.63 18.80
CA GLN A 185 14.01 -4.87 19.47
C GLN A 185 13.59 -5.86 18.38
N SER A 186 14.52 -6.79 18.12
CA SER A 186 14.25 -8.07 17.51
C SER A 186 13.09 -8.74 18.25
N VAL A 187 11.88 -8.65 17.70
CA VAL A 187 10.90 -9.71 17.95
C VAL A 187 11.51 -10.94 17.29
N GLU A 188 11.96 -11.89 18.12
CA GLU A 188 12.34 -13.22 17.66
C GLU A 188 11.12 -13.85 16.99
N GLU A 189 10.99 -13.67 15.69
CA GLU A 189 10.13 -14.52 14.88
C GLU A 189 10.66 -15.95 15.00
N VAL A 190 9.78 -16.82 15.48
CA VAL A 190 9.99 -18.27 15.44
C VAL A 190 10.21 -18.62 13.98
N SER A 191 11.46 -18.98 13.63
CA SER A 191 11.85 -19.42 12.31
C SER A 191 10.88 -20.52 11.84
N SER A 192 9.99 -20.20 10.92
CA SER A 192 9.18 -21.24 10.26
C SER A 192 10.15 -22.11 9.46
N SER A 193 10.23 -23.37 9.86
CA SER A 193 10.84 -24.46 9.10
C SER A 193 10.58 -24.28 7.60
N GLY A 194 11.62 -24.36 6.75
CA GLY A 194 11.58 -24.02 5.32
C GLY A 194 10.75 -24.95 4.42
N VAL A 195 9.79 -25.69 4.97
CA VAL A 195 8.84 -26.53 4.22
C VAL A 195 7.45 -25.94 4.43
N LEU A 196 6.85 -25.41 3.37
CA LEU A 196 5.47 -24.91 3.38
C LEU A 196 4.51 -26.10 3.30
N THR A 197 3.48 -26.11 4.13
CA THR A 197 2.36 -27.06 4.00
C THR A 197 1.39 -26.63 2.91
N TYR A 198 0.45 -27.50 2.50
CA TYR A 198 -0.59 -27.14 1.55
C TYR A 198 -1.43 -25.94 2.05
N ASP A 199 -1.85 -25.97 3.32
CA ASP A 199 -2.58 -24.86 3.95
C ASP A 199 -1.79 -23.56 3.97
N ASP A 200 -0.47 -23.65 4.18
CA ASP A 200 0.40 -22.48 4.08
C ASP A 200 0.41 -21.93 2.65
N LEU A 201 0.57 -22.78 1.64
CA LEU A 201 0.54 -22.37 0.24
C LEU A 201 -0.79 -21.67 -0.10
N VAL A 202 -1.94 -22.28 0.23
CA VAL A 202 -3.26 -21.68 -0.03
C VAL A 202 -3.44 -20.36 0.71
N ARG A 203 -3.06 -20.26 1.98
CA ARG A 203 -3.17 -19.01 2.75
C ARG A 203 -2.27 -17.91 2.20
N LEU A 204 -1.04 -18.26 1.80
CA LEU A 204 -0.12 -17.33 1.18
C LEU A 204 -0.66 -16.87 -0.18
N GLU A 205 -1.29 -17.77 -0.94
CA GLU A 205 -1.92 -17.48 -2.22
C GLU A 205 -3.11 -16.54 -2.08
N ILE A 206 -4.04 -16.78 -1.17
CA ILE A 206 -5.17 -15.85 -0.91
C ILE A 206 -4.66 -14.45 -0.58
N ALA A 207 -3.62 -14.34 0.25
CA ALA A 207 -3.01 -13.05 0.58
C ALA A 207 -2.32 -12.40 -0.64
N GLU A 208 -1.72 -13.21 -1.51
CA GLU A 208 -1.06 -12.77 -2.74
C GLU A 208 -2.08 -12.31 -3.80
N GLU A 209 -3.14 -13.08 -4.02
CA GLU A 209 -4.27 -12.73 -4.89
C GLU A 209 -4.96 -11.43 -4.46
N ARG A 210 -5.21 -11.23 -3.16
CA ARG A 210 -5.78 -9.97 -2.66
C ARG A 210 -4.87 -8.77 -2.94
N GLN A 211 -3.56 -8.95 -2.78
CA GLN A 211 -2.59 -7.90 -3.08
C GLN A 211 -2.48 -7.64 -4.58
N TYR A 212 -2.44 -8.70 -5.40
CA TYR A 212 -2.42 -8.61 -6.85
C TYR A 212 -3.68 -7.92 -7.37
N LEU A 213 -4.86 -8.27 -6.84
CA LEU A 213 -6.13 -7.62 -7.17
C LEU A 213 -6.08 -6.12 -6.83
N ARG A 214 -5.50 -5.73 -5.69
CA ARG A 214 -5.31 -4.32 -5.33
C ARG A 214 -4.39 -3.60 -6.33
N GLU A 215 -3.37 -4.27 -6.86
CA GLU A 215 -2.49 -3.71 -7.90
C GLU A 215 -3.20 -3.58 -9.25
N LEU A 216 -4.00 -4.56 -9.63
CA LEU A 216 -4.87 -4.49 -10.81
C LEU A 216 -5.88 -3.35 -10.69
N ASP A 217 -6.49 -3.19 -9.52
CA ASP A 217 -7.38 -2.07 -9.20
C ASP A 217 -6.65 -0.73 -9.33
N LEU A 218 -5.39 -0.63 -8.88
CA LEU A 218 -4.58 0.58 -9.08
C LEU A 218 -4.37 0.87 -10.57
N ILE A 219 -4.02 -0.15 -11.36
CA ILE A 219 -3.84 -0.02 -12.81
C ILE A 219 -5.14 0.42 -13.47
N ILE A 220 -6.28 -0.19 -13.13
CA ILE A 220 -7.56 0.02 -13.81
C ILE A 220 -8.23 1.32 -13.35
N LYS A 221 -8.39 1.50 -12.04
CA LYS A 221 -9.21 2.57 -11.46
C LYS A 221 -8.48 3.90 -11.31
N VAL A 222 -7.14 3.89 -11.29
CA VAL A 222 -6.33 5.11 -11.20
C VAL A 222 -5.66 5.43 -12.54
N PHE A 223 -4.84 4.52 -13.08
CA PHE A 223 -4.09 4.80 -14.31
C PHE A 223 -4.98 4.75 -15.55
N ARG A 224 -5.65 3.63 -15.83
CA ARG A 224 -6.49 3.48 -17.02
C ARG A 224 -7.65 4.47 -17.02
N GLN A 225 -8.26 4.72 -15.86
CA GLN A 225 -9.30 5.75 -15.71
C GLN A 225 -8.81 7.14 -16.15
N ALA A 226 -7.55 7.50 -15.91
CA ALA A 226 -7.00 8.78 -16.35
C ALA A 226 -6.94 8.90 -17.88
N PHE A 227 -6.69 7.80 -18.60
CA PHE A 227 -6.71 7.79 -20.07
C PHE A 227 -8.14 7.83 -20.61
N THR A 228 -9.05 7.04 -20.04
CA THR A 228 -10.45 6.97 -20.52
C THR A 228 -11.24 8.25 -20.23
N SER A 229 -10.88 9.00 -19.17
CA SER A 229 -11.56 10.24 -18.79
C SER A 229 -11.38 11.39 -19.80
N ASN A 230 -10.38 11.32 -20.69
CA ASN A 230 -10.10 12.36 -21.68
C ASN A 230 -10.00 11.82 -23.10
N SER A 231 -11.16 11.46 -23.67
CA SER A 231 -11.31 10.94 -25.03
C SER A 231 -10.86 11.90 -26.16
N LYS A 232 -10.58 13.17 -25.83
CA LYS A 232 -9.99 14.12 -26.80
C LYS A 232 -8.48 13.96 -26.93
N LEU A 233 -7.81 13.47 -25.88
CA LEU A 233 -6.36 13.27 -25.86
C LEU A 233 -5.98 11.83 -26.21
N PHE A 234 -6.81 10.86 -25.80
CA PHE A 234 -6.57 9.44 -25.96
C PHE A 234 -7.71 8.80 -26.77
N SER A 235 -7.35 8.09 -27.83
CA SER A 235 -8.27 7.23 -28.57
C SER A 235 -8.51 5.91 -27.81
N THR A 236 -9.52 5.15 -28.22
CA THR A 236 -9.73 3.79 -27.68
C THR A 236 -8.51 2.91 -27.95
N GLN A 237 -7.91 3.02 -29.15
CA GLN A 237 -6.70 2.29 -29.51
C GLN A 237 -5.51 2.65 -28.63
N ASP A 238 -5.35 3.91 -28.21
CA ASP A 238 -4.28 4.29 -27.27
C ASP A 238 -4.48 3.63 -25.91
N VAL A 239 -5.73 3.50 -25.45
CA VAL A 239 -6.05 2.80 -24.19
C VAL A 239 -5.77 1.30 -24.34
N ASP A 240 -6.19 0.69 -25.44
CA ASP A 240 -6.01 -0.74 -25.70
C ASP A 240 -4.52 -1.10 -25.80
N LEU A 241 -3.71 -0.29 -26.49
CA LEU A 241 -2.25 -0.49 -26.57
C LEU A 241 -1.53 -0.27 -25.23
N ALA A 242 -2.06 0.60 -24.37
CA ALA A 242 -1.45 0.90 -23.08
C ALA A 242 -1.76 -0.14 -22.00
N PHE A 243 -2.93 -0.78 -22.07
CA PHE A 243 -3.43 -1.65 -20.98
C PHE A 243 -3.73 -3.09 -21.42
N SER A 244 -3.81 -3.38 -22.72
CA SER A 244 -4.15 -4.71 -23.26
C SER A 244 -5.37 -5.32 -22.52
N ASN A 245 -5.41 -6.63 -22.33
CA ASN A 245 -6.50 -7.38 -21.70
C ASN A 245 -6.48 -7.35 -20.16
N ILE A 246 -6.10 -6.20 -19.57
CA ILE A 246 -6.02 -6.07 -18.10
C ILE A 246 -7.36 -6.27 -17.40
N LEU A 247 -8.47 -5.95 -18.08
CA LEU A 247 -9.81 -6.06 -17.51
C LEU A 247 -10.23 -7.53 -17.37
N GLU A 248 -9.94 -8.34 -18.40
CA GLU A 248 -10.20 -9.78 -18.41
C GLU A 248 -9.32 -10.48 -17.36
N VAL A 249 -8.06 -10.08 -17.23
CA VAL A 249 -7.16 -10.58 -16.17
C VAL A 249 -7.72 -10.26 -14.78
N HIS A 250 -8.20 -9.02 -14.57
CA HIS A 250 -8.84 -8.65 -13.31
C HIS A 250 -10.10 -9.46 -13.02
N GLU A 251 -10.96 -9.69 -14.02
CA GLU A 251 -12.16 -10.51 -13.85
C GLU A 251 -11.81 -11.96 -13.47
N LEU A 252 -10.79 -12.54 -14.11
CA LEU A 252 -10.28 -13.87 -13.75
C LEU A 252 -9.77 -13.91 -12.31
N THR A 253 -8.94 -12.94 -11.90
CA THR A 253 -8.40 -12.85 -10.53
C THR A 253 -9.52 -12.77 -9.48
N VAL A 254 -10.56 -11.96 -9.71
CA VAL A 254 -11.72 -11.89 -8.81
C VAL A 254 -12.43 -13.24 -8.70
N LYS A 255 -12.64 -13.93 -9.83
CA LYS A 255 -13.29 -15.24 -9.85
C LYS A 255 -12.45 -16.30 -9.13
N LEU A 256 -11.16 -16.40 -9.44
CA LEU A 256 -10.26 -17.37 -8.85
C LEU A 256 -10.14 -17.17 -7.34
N LEU A 257 -9.94 -15.93 -6.88
CA LEU A 257 -9.89 -15.61 -5.45
C LEU A 257 -11.18 -16.02 -4.74
N GLY A 258 -12.34 -15.70 -5.32
CA GLY A 258 -13.63 -16.08 -4.75
C GLY A 258 -13.80 -17.60 -4.64
N LEU A 259 -13.44 -18.35 -5.69
CA LEU A 259 -13.50 -19.82 -5.68
C LEU A 259 -12.59 -20.44 -4.61
N ILE A 260 -11.36 -19.91 -4.46
CA ILE A 260 -10.42 -20.38 -3.44
C ILE A 260 -10.95 -20.06 -2.03
N GLU A 261 -11.48 -18.85 -1.80
CA GLU A 261 -12.06 -18.45 -0.51
C GLU A 261 -13.27 -19.33 -0.15
N ASP A 262 -14.17 -19.57 -1.10
CA ASP A 262 -15.32 -20.46 -0.94
C ASP A 262 -14.87 -21.90 -0.64
N ALA A 263 -13.85 -22.42 -1.34
CA ALA A 263 -13.31 -23.75 -1.10
C ALA A 263 -12.72 -23.88 0.32
N VAL A 264 -12.02 -22.86 0.80
CA VAL A 264 -11.50 -22.81 2.17
C VAL A 264 -12.64 -22.75 3.19
N GLU A 265 -13.65 -21.90 2.98
CA GLU A 265 -14.80 -21.76 3.90
C GLU A 265 -15.63 -23.04 3.98
N MET A 266 -15.81 -23.74 2.85
CA MET A 266 -16.60 -24.97 2.75
C MET A 266 -15.83 -26.24 3.13
N THR A 267 -14.56 -26.11 3.53
CA THR A 267 -13.74 -27.26 3.95
C THR A 267 -14.26 -27.83 5.28
N ALA A 268 -14.59 -29.12 5.30
CA ALA A 268 -15.07 -29.79 6.50
C ALA A 268 -13.94 -30.03 7.53
N ASP A 269 -14.28 -30.03 8.83
CA ASP A 269 -13.33 -30.25 9.95
C ASP A 269 -12.51 -31.56 9.90
N GLY A 270 -12.91 -32.51 9.04
CA GLY A 270 -12.23 -33.80 8.84
C GLY A 270 -11.34 -33.89 7.60
N SER A 271 -11.31 -32.83 6.77
CA SER A 271 -10.47 -32.79 5.56
C SER A 271 -9.00 -32.53 5.93
N PRO A 272 -8.03 -33.11 5.20
CA PRO A 272 -6.61 -32.89 5.48
C PRO A 272 -6.17 -31.44 5.21
N HIS A 273 -6.79 -30.81 4.21
CA HIS A 273 -6.62 -29.41 3.80
C HIS A 273 -7.78 -29.04 2.84
N PRO A 274 -7.95 -27.76 2.48
CA PRO A 274 -8.87 -27.33 1.44
C PRO A 274 -8.53 -27.94 0.08
N LEU A 275 -9.54 -28.28 -0.72
CA LEU A 275 -9.36 -28.93 -2.04
C LEU A 275 -9.48 -27.89 -3.15
N VAL A 276 -8.46 -27.06 -3.31
CA VAL A 276 -8.49 -25.92 -4.26
C VAL A 276 -8.17 -26.33 -5.70
N GLY A 277 -7.76 -27.58 -5.95
CA GLY A 277 -7.42 -28.07 -7.28
C GLY A 277 -8.55 -27.92 -8.30
N SER A 278 -9.79 -28.18 -7.87
CA SER A 278 -10.99 -27.99 -8.68
C SER A 278 -11.19 -26.53 -9.15
N CYS A 279 -10.85 -25.56 -8.30
CA CYS A 279 -10.95 -24.14 -8.64
C CYS A 279 -10.07 -23.77 -9.84
N PHE A 280 -8.87 -24.34 -9.92
CA PHE A 280 -7.95 -24.14 -11.03
C PHE A 280 -8.32 -24.97 -12.25
N GLU A 281 -8.79 -26.21 -12.06
CA GLU A 281 -9.22 -27.09 -13.14
C GLU A 281 -10.35 -26.48 -13.95
N ASP A 282 -11.43 -26.05 -13.29
CA ASP A 282 -12.62 -25.49 -13.93
C ASP A 282 -12.25 -24.28 -14.81
N LEU A 283 -11.46 -23.36 -14.26
CA LEU A 283 -11.02 -22.15 -14.98
C LEU A 283 -10.03 -22.47 -16.11
N ALA A 284 -9.19 -23.48 -15.94
CA ALA A 284 -8.26 -23.91 -16.98
C ALA A 284 -8.97 -24.63 -18.14
N GLU A 285 -9.99 -25.45 -17.84
CA GLU A 285 -10.82 -26.12 -18.85
C GLU A 285 -11.58 -25.10 -19.71
N GLU A 286 -12.10 -24.04 -19.09
CA GLU A 286 -12.77 -22.94 -19.78
C GLU A 286 -11.83 -21.98 -20.52
N GLN A 287 -10.52 -22.25 -20.54
CA GLN A 287 -9.51 -21.37 -21.15
C GLN A 287 -9.51 -19.94 -20.56
N ALA A 288 -9.91 -19.80 -19.29
CA ALA A 288 -10.06 -18.49 -18.66
C ALA A 288 -8.72 -17.75 -18.49
N PHE A 289 -7.58 -18.47 -18.55
CA PHE A 289 -6.23 -17.92 -18.43
C PHE A 289 -5.64 -17.39 -19.75
N ASP A 290 -6.28 -17.60 -20.91
CA ASP A 290 -5.82 -17.13 -22.22
C ASP A 290 -5.56 -15.60 -22.31
N PRO A 291 -6.28 -14.71 -21.60
CA PRO A 291 -5.97 -13.28 -21.58
C PRO A 291 -4.51 -12.97 -21.19
N TYR A 292 -3.87 -13.82 -20.38
CA TYR A 292 -2.45 -13.65 -20.02
C TYR A 292 -1.50 -13.83 -21.21
N GLU A 293 -1.84 -14.64 -22.22
CA GLU A 293 -1.00 -14.81 -23.42
C GLU A 293 -0.96 -13.52 -24.22
N THR A 294 -2.14 -12.95 -24.50
CA THR A 294 -2.28 -11.71 -25.26
C THR A 294 -1.60 -10.57 -24.54
N LEU A 295 -1.87 -10.42 -23.24
CA LEU A 295 -1.23 -9.41 -22.41
C LEU A 295 0.29 -9.56 -22.42
N SER A 296 0.81 -10.78 -22.22
CA SER A 296 2.26 -11.01 -22.24
C SER A 296 2.89 -10.67 -23.59
N GLN A 297 2.23 -11.02 -24.69
CA GLN A 297 2.70 -10.72 -26.05
C GLN A 297 2.72 -9.21 -26.32
N ASP A 298 1.72 -8.47 -25.86
CA ASP A 298 1.61 -7.02 -26.05
C ASP A 298 2.62 -6.28 -25.18
N ILE A 299 2.64 -6.52 -23.86
CA ILE A 299 3.46 -5.78 -22.89
C ILE A 299 4.96 -6.01 -23.09
N LEU A 300 5.36 -7.25 -23.44
CA LEU A 300 6.77 -7.56 -23.71
C LEU A 300 7.23 -7.09 -25.10
N SER A 301 6.33 -6.66 -25.97
CA SER A 301 6.68 -6.19 -27.31
C SER A 301 7.53 -4.91 -27.26
N LYS A 302 8.35 -4.69 -28.30
CA LYS A 302 9.05 -3.41 -28.45
C LYS A 302 8.09 -2.26 -28.77
N GLU A 303 6.94 -2.58 -29.34
CA GLU A 303 5.91 -1.62 -29.74
C GLU A 303 5.27 -0.96 -28.52
N TYR A 304 5.08 -1.70 -27.43
CA TYR A 304 4.57 -1.19 -26.16
C TYR A 304 5.39 0.00 -25.63
N CYS A 305 6.70 -0.18 -25.49
CA CYS A 305 7.60 0.89 -25.05
C CYS A 305 7.63 2.08 -26.02
N GLN A 306 7.57 1.82 -27.33
CA GLN A 306 7.55 2.88 -28.35
C GLN A 306 6.26 3.69 -28.30
N HIS A 307 5.12 3.03 -28.11
CA HIS A 307 3.83 3.67 -27.95
C HIS A 307 3.81 4.61 -26.74
N PHE A 308 4.22 4.13 -25.57
CA PHE A 308 4.32 4.94 -24.35
C PHE A 308 5.25 6.14 -24.50
N ASN A 309 6.45 5.94 -25.06
CA ASN A 309 7.39 7.03 -25.31
C ASN A 309 6.81 8.09 -26.26
N THR A 310 6.11 7.66 -27.31
CA THR A 310 5.47 8.56 -28.27
C THR A 310 4.34 9.35 -27.61
N LEU A 311 3.51 8.69 -26.82
CA LEU A 311 2.40 9.30 -26.10
C LEU A 311 2.89 10.33 -25.07
N MET A 312 3.92 9.99 -24.29
CA MET A 312 4.52 10.87 -23.28
C MET A 312 5.35 12.03 -23.88
N SER A 313 5.80 11.92 -25.13
CA SER A 313 6.48 13.02 -25.83
C SER A 313 5.55 14.19 -26.20
N ARG A 314 4.23 13.98 -26.19
CA ARG A 314 3.23 15.01 -26.54
C ARG A 314 3.07 15.99 -25.37
N PRO A 315 3.37 17.30 -25.55
CA PRO A 315 3.28 18.26 -24.43
C PRO A 315 1.89 18.37 -23.80
N THR A 316 0.84 18.22 -24.60
CA THR A 316 -0.56 18.25 -24.10
C THR A 316 -0.88 17.07 -23.19
N VAL A 317 -0.31 15.89 -23.44
CA VAL A 317 -0.46 14.69 -22.61
C VAL A 317 0.29 14.87 -21.29
N ALA A 318 1.52 15.38 -21.35
CA ALA A 318 2.31 15.68 -20.16
C ALA A 318 1.61 16.69 -19.24
N LEU A 319 1.09 17.80 -19.80
CA LEU A 319 0.34 18.82 -19.03
C LEU A 319 -0.95 18.26 -18.43
N TYR A 320 -1.65 17.39 -19.16
CA TYR A 320 -2.85 16.72 -18.65
C TYR A 320 -2.53 15.86 -17.44
N PHE A 321 -1.53 14.97 -17.52
CA PHE A 321 -1.18 14.13 -16.38
C PHE A 321 -0.65 14.93 -15.18
N GLN A 322 0.11 16.01 -15.42
CA GLN A 322 0.54 16.92 -14.36
C GLN A 322 -0.64 17.61 -13.64
N SER A 323 -1.78 17.77 -14.32
CA SER A 323 -2.98 18.40 -13.72
C SER A 323 -3.78 17.46 -12.80
N ILE A 324 -3.57 16.14 -12.88
CA ILE A 324 -4.31 15.15 -12.08
C ILE A 324 -3.84 15.13 -10.63
N ALA A 325 -2.54 14.93 -10.44
CA ALA A 325 -1.88 14.96 -9.13
C ALA A 325 -0.38 15.23 -9.30
N GLU A 326 0.25 15.73 -8.24
CA GLU A 326 1.71 15.91 -8.22
C GLU A 326 2.41 14.56 -8.40
N GLY A 327 3.37 14.49 -9.33
CA GLY A 327 4.09 13.26 -9.65
C GLY A 327 3.35 12.26 -10.53
N PHE A 328 2.09 12.53 -10.90
CA PHE A 328 1.29 11.57 -11.67
C PHE A 328 1.86 11.35 -13.08
N LYS A 329 2.38 12.39 -13.73
CA LYS A 329 3.07 12.28 -15.02
C LYS A 329 4.26 11.32 -14.92
N GLU A 330 5.11 11.50 -13.91
CA GLU A 330 6.28 10.65 -13.68
C GLU A 330 5.86 9.21 -13.34
N ALA A 331 4.78 9.03 -12.57
CA ALA A 331 4.21 7.72 -12.28
C ALA A 331 3.71 7.01 -13.55
N VAL A 332 3.01 7.71 -14.45
CA VAL A 332 2.60 7.16 -15.75
C VAL A 332 3.81 6.81 -16.61
N GLN A 333 4.86 7.62 -16.60
CA GLN A 333 6.04 7.43 -17.45
C GLN A 333 6.93 6.26 -16.98
N TYR A 334 7.09 6.09 -15.66
CA TYR A 334 8.10 5.19 -15.10
C TYR A 334 7.53 4.06 -14.25
N VAL A 335 6.41 4.26 -13.58
CA VAL A 335 5.82 3.27 -12.65
C VAL A 335 4.80 2.38 -13.38
N LEU A 336 3.91 2.95 -14.18
CA LEU A 336 2.88 2.20 -14.90
C LEU A 336 3.47 1.10 -15.81
N PRO A 337 4.55 1.31 -16.60
CA PRO A 337 5.16 0.23 -17.37
C PRO A 337 5.67 -0.92 -16.51
N GLN A 338 6.12 -0.66 -15.27
CA GLN A 338 6.53 -1.71 -14.34
C GLN A 338 5.32 -2.43 -13.72
N LEU A 339 4.24 -1.71 -13.43
CA LEU A 339 2.98 -2.31 -12.94
C LEU A 339 2.37 -3.25 -14.00
N MET A 340 2.43 -2.88 -15.27
CA MET A 340 1.93 -3.74 -16.37
C MET A 340 2.76 -5.02 -16.57
N MET A 341 3.96 -5.11 -16.00
CA MET A 341 4.73 -6.35 -15.97
C MET A 341 4.26 -7.32 -14.88
N VAL A 342 3.53 -6.85 -13.86
CA VAL A 342 3.08 -7.69 -12.74
C VAL A 342 2.22 -8.86 -13.22
N PRO A 343 1.20 -8.69 -14.08
CA PRO A 343 0.41 -9.81 -14.59
C PRO A 343 1.25 -10.90 -15.30
N VAL A 344 2.31 -10.50 -16.02
CA VAL A 344 3.19 -11.46 -16.71
C VAL A 344 3.91 -12.35 -15.70
N TYR A 345 4.42 -11.77 -14.61
CA TYR A 345 5.09 -12.53 -13.55
C TYR A 345 4.10 -13.36 -12.72
N HIS A 346 2.91 -12.81 -12.46
CA HIS A 346 1.85 -13.48 -11.71
C HIS A 346 1.37 -14.75 -12.41
N CYS A 347 1.20 -14.70 -13.74
CA CYS A 347 0.86 -15.89 -14.51
C CYS A 347 1.92 -16.99 -14.42
N MET A 348 3.22 -16.62 -14.43
CA MET A 348 4.30 -17.59 -14.26
C MET A 348 4.28 -18.23 -12.86
N HIS A 349 3.90 -17.46 -11.83
CA HIS A 349 3.74 -17.95 -10.47
C HIS A 349 2.65 -19.01 -10.36
N TYR A 350 1.50 -18.87 -11.05
CA TYR A 350 0.48 -19.92 -11.05
C TYR A 350 1.01 -21.29 -11.50
N PHE A 351 1.89 -21.33 -12.52
CA PHE A 351 2.46 -22.60 -12.97
C PHE A 351 3.35 -23.25 -11.89
N GLU A 352 4.15 -22.44 -11.17
CA GLU A 352 4.98 -22.92 -10.06
C GLU A 352 4.12 -23.34 -8.85
N LEU A 353 3.06 -22.58 -8.55
CA LEU A 353 2.12 -22.86 -7.46
C LEU A 353 1.38 -24.17 -7.68
N LEU A 354 0.83 -24.41 -8.88
CA LEU A 354 0.10 -25.64 -9.19
C LEU A 354 0.98 -26.87 -9.00
N GLN A 355 2.26 -26.78 -9.36
CA GLN A 355 3.22 -27.85 -9.10
C GLN A 355 3.43 -28.07 -7.59
N GLN A 356 3.61 -26.99 -6.81
CA GLN A 356 3.80 -27.07 -5.36
C GLN A 356 2.56 -27.65 -4.65
N LEU A 357 1.36 -27.19 -5.00
CA LEU A 357 0.10 -27.70 -4.47
C LEU A 357 -0.05 -29.20 -4.78
N GLN A 358 0.27 -29.62 -6.00
CA GLN A 358 0.16 -31.03 -6.39
C GLN A 358 1.13 -31.92 -5.58
N GLU A 359 2.37 -31.45 -5.36
CA GLU A 359 3.37 -32.16 -4.56
C GLU A 359 2.99 -32.24 -3.08
N CYS A 360 2.32 -31.21 -2.54
CA CYS A 360 1.93 -31.11 -1.14
C CYS A 360 0.54 -31.68 -0.81
N SER A 361 -0.35 -31.85 -1.79
CA SER A 361 -1.72 -32.32 -1.57
C SER A 361 -1.71 -33.73 -0.99
N GLU A 362 -2.52 -34.01 0.03
CA GLU A 362 -2.71 -35.32 0.65
C GLU A 362 -3.93 -36.06 0.09
N ASP A 363 -4.80 -35.36 -0.64
CA ASP A 363 -6.01 -35.91 -1.25
C ASP A 363 -5.77 -36.33 -2.71
N GLN A 364 -6.31 -37.49 -3.11
CA GLN A 364 -6.06 -38.04 -4.43
C GLN A 364 -6.89 -37.36 -5.53
N ASP A 365 -8.12 -36.94 -5.22
CA ASP A 365 -9.00 -36.30 -6.20
C ASP A 365 -8.48 -34.88 -6.48
N ASP A 366 -8.08 -34.14 -5.44
CA ASP A 366 -7.43 -32.83 -5.57
C ASP A 366 -6.14 -32.88 -6.41
N ARG A 367 -5.31 -33.92 -6.21
CA ARG A 367 -4.11 -34.14 -7.03
C ARG A 367 -4.42 -34.35 -8.51
N GLU A 368 -5.49 -35.07 -8.85
CA GLU A 368 -5.87 -35.25 -10.25
C GLU A 368 -6.42 -33.94 -10.84
N CYS A 369 -7.23 -33.18 -10.10
CA CYS A 369 -7.71 -31.86 -10.52
C CYS A 369 -6.53 -30.91 -10.83
N LEU A 370 -5.54 -30.83 -9.93
CA LEU A 370 -4.33 -30.02 -10.10
C LEU A 370 -3.51 -30.44 -11.34
N LYS A 371 -3.44 -31.75 -11.60
CA LYS A 371 -2.74 -32.29 -12.77
C LYS A 371 -3.51 -32.01 -14.07
N GLN A 372 -4.83 -32.03 -14.04
CA GLN A 372 -5.68 -31.63 -15.16
C GLN A 372 -5.52 -30.14 -15.46
N ALA A 373 -5.54 -29.29 -14.44
CA ALA A 373 -5.28 -27.86 -14.57
C ALA A 373 -3.90 -27.58 -15.20
N GLN A 374 -2.82 -28.22 -14.68
CA GLN A 374 -1.49 -28.11 -15.28
C GLN A 374 -1.45 -28.57 -16.74
N THR A 375 -2.15 -29.66 -17.06
CA THR A 375 -2.20 -30.19 -18.44
C THR A 375 -2.94 -29.25 -19.38
N ALA A 376 -4.06 -28.66 -18.96
CA ALA A 376 -4.80 -27.67 -19.74
C ALA A 376 -3.97 -26.40 -19.98
N LEU A 377 -3.18 -25.97 -19.00
CA LEU A 377 -2.36 -24.76 -19.06
C LEU A 377 -0.99 -24.94 -19.75
N ILE A 378 -0.61 -26.16 -20.14
CA ILE A 378 0.74 -26.42 -20.67
C ILE A 378 1.04 -25.63 -21.96
N ASN A 379 0.04 -25.44 -22.81
CA ASN A 379 0.19 -24.66 -24.05
C ASN A 379 0.42 -23.18 -23.75
N LEU A 380 -0.34 -22.64 -22.80
CA LEU A 380 -0.19 -21.26 -22.32
C LEU A 380 1.19 -21.05 -21.71
N GLN A 381 1.62 -21.94 -20.81
CA GLN A 381 2.94 -21.89 -20.19
C GLN A 381 4.06 -21.87 -21.25
N CYS A 382 4.04 -22.84 -22.18
CA CYS A 382 5.02 -22.90 -23.27
C CYS A 382 4.97 -21.65 -24.17
N SER A 383 3.81 -21.04 -24.35
CA SER A 383 3.69 -19.82 -25.14
C SER A 383 4.30 -18.61 -24.43
N ILE A 384 3.93 -18.38 -23.17
CA ILE A 384 4.47 -17.28 -22.35
C ILE A 384 5.99 -17.40 -22.21
N GLU A 385 6.52 -18.61 -21.97
CA GLU A 385 7.97 -18.85 -21.91
C GLU A 385 8.67 -18.49 -23.23
N ARG A 386 8.08 -18.82 -24.38
CA ARG A 386 8.62 -18.44 -25.71
C ARG A 386 8.56 -16.92 -25.93
N ILE A 387 7.45 -16.27 -25.56
CA ILE A 387 7.29 -14.82 -25.67
C ILE A 387 8.35 -14.11 -24.83
N TYR A 388 8.54 -14.57 -23.59
CA TYR A 388 9.52 -14.02 -22.66
C TYR A 388 10.96 -14.20 -23.19
N ALA A 389 11.32 -15.40 -23.64
CA ALA A 389 12.62 -15.69 -24.22
C ALA A 389 12.92 -14.87 -25.49
N LYS A 390 11.89 -14.56 -26.30
CA LYS A 390 12.01 -13.76 -27.52
C LYS A 390 12.31 -12.28 -27.24
N HIS A 391 11.66 -11.69 -26.24
CA HIS A 391 11.70 -10.24 -26.00
C HIS A 391 12.72 -9.80 -24.94
N GLN A 392 13.16 -10.68 -24.04
CA GLN A 392 14.24 -10.41 -23.07
C GLN A 392 15.49 -11.26 -23.27
N PRO A 393 16.49 -10.80 -24.05
CA PRO A 393 17.80 -11.44 -24.14
C PRO A 393 18.86 -10.58 -23.44
N ARG A 394 19.07 -10.76 -22.12
CA ARG A 394 20.33 -10.52 -21.36
C ARG A 394 20.04 -10.41 -19.86
N ARG A 395 20.02 -11.55 -19.18
CA ARG A 395 20.09 -11.61 -17.71
C ARG A 395 21.50 -11.93 -17.26
N LYS A 396 21.97 -11.27 -16.19
CA LYS A 396 23.02 -11.86 -15.34
C LYS A 396 22.36 -12.99 -14.55
N GLN A 397 22.96 -14.18 -14.59
CA GLN A 397 22.52 -15.32 -13.77
C GLN A 397 22.46 -14.87 -12.29
N GLY A 398 21.32 -15.12 -11.62
CA GLY A 398 21.16 -14.89 -10.18
C GLY A 398 20.38 -13.65 -9.74
N GLU A 399 19.80 -12.85 -10.65
CA GLU A 399 18.86 -11.78 -10.27
C GLU A 399 17.40 -12.26 -10.31
N PRO A 400 16.75 -12.47 -9.14
CA PRO A 400 15.34 -12.89 -9.10
C PRO A 400 14.44 -11.90 -9.84
N LEU A 401 13.43 -12.43 -10.55
CA LEU A 401 12.45 -11.80 -11.48
C LEU A 401 11.73 -10.54 -10.98
N TYR A 402 11.98 -10.16 -9.74
CA TYR A 402 10.88 -9.94 -8.82
C TYR A 402 11.25 -8.89 -7.76
N ARG A 403 12.27 -8.04 -8.02
CA ARG A 403 12.73 -7.06 -7.02
C ARG A 403 11.76 -5.90 -6.76
N LEU A 404 10.85 -5.60 -7.68
CA LEU A 404 9.87 -4.54 -7.47
C LEU A 404 8.55 -5.05 -6.90
N TYR A 405 8.16 -6.30 -7.18
CA TYR A 405 6.83 -6.83 -6.85
C TYR A 405 6.82 -8.33 -6.53
N SER A 406 7.62 -8.79 -5.56
CA SER A 406 7.60 -10.21 -5.12
C SER A 406 7.78 -10.38 -3.64
N ARG A 407 6.95 -11.26 -3.10
CA ARG A 407 7.15 -12.03 -1.88
C ARG A 407 7.89 -11.24 -0.78
N ALA A 408 7.10 -10.59 0.06
CA ALA A 408 7.46 -10.35 1.46
C ALA A 408 7.82 -11.66 2.22
N SER A 409 7.78 -12.83 1.56
CA SER A 409 8.38 -14.08 2.02
C SER A 409 9.92 -14.13 1.85
N ARG A 410 10.62 -13.01 2.02
CA ARG A 410 12.00 -13.07 2.50
C ARG A 410 11.94 -12.68 3.96
N SER A 411 12.22 -13.66 4.83
CA SER A 411 12.32 -13.43 6.28
C SER A 411 12.92 -12.05 6.53
N LYS A 412 12.23 -11.25 7.35
CA LYS A 412 12.68 -9.92 7.78
C LYS A 412 14.16 -9.95 8.20
N GLN A 413 14.61 -11.07 8.77
CA GLN A 413 16.01 -11.34 9.13
C GLN A 413 16.96 -11.34 7.93
N ALA A 414 16.58 -11.92 6.79
CA ALA A 414 17.38 -11.92 5.57
C ALA A 414 17.51 -10.50 4.97
N ALA A 415 16.45 -9.70 5.02
CA ALA A 415 16.48 -8.30 4.62
C ALA A 415 17.42 -7.48 5.53
N ILE A 416 17.28 -7.62 6.85
CA ILE A 416 18.15 -6.99 7.85
C ILE A 416 19.61 -7.42 7.67
N LYS A 417 19.86 -8.72 7.48
CA LYS A 417 21.21 -9.25 7.22
C LYS A 417 21.83 -8.59 5.98
N ARG A 418 21.07 -8.49 4.87
CA ARG A 418 21.55 -7.82 3.66
C ARG A 418 21.90 -6.35 3.90
N MET A 419 21.06 -5.62 4.64
CA MET A 419 21.34 -4.21 4.97
C MET A 419 22.61 -4.08 5.82
N ASN A 420 22.77 -4.93 6.83
CA ASN A 420 23.96 -4.96 7.69
C ASN A 420 25.23 -5.31 6.89
N ASP A 421 25.14 -6.28 5.98
CA ASP A 421 26.26 -6.69 5.13
C ASP A 421 26.68 -5.54 4.19
N ILE A 422 25.71 -4.83 3.58
CA ILE A 422 26.01 -3.65 2.75
C ILE A 422 26.68 -2.55 3.57
N GLN A 423 26.19 -2.24 4.77
CA GLN A 423 26.79 -1.21 5.62
C GLN A 423 28.24 -1.56 6.00
N ARG A 424 28.54 -2.82 6.30
CA ARG A 424 29.91 -3.27 6.60
C ARG A 424 30.86 -3.14 5.41
N CYS A 425 30.34 -3.20 4.18
CA CYS A 425 31.13 -3.01 2.97
C CYS A 425 31.45 -1.52 2.67
N ILE A 426 30.95 -0.58 3.47
CA ILE A 426 31.12 0.86 3.27
C ILE A 426 32.03 1.45 4.37
N ASP A 427 33.19 1.92 3.96
CA ASP A 427 34.14 2.65 4.80
C ASP A 427 33.69 4.10 5.04
N GLY A 428 33.94 4.60 6.25
CA GLY A 428 33.59 5.97 6.65
C GLY A 428 32.08 6.17 6.86
N TRP A 429 31.38 5.17 7.40
CA TRP A 429 29.98 5.31 7.78
C TRP A 429 29.81 6.38 8.87
N GLU A 430 28.82 7.26 8.69
CA GLU A 430 28.47 8.30 9.66
C GLU A 430 26.96 8.28 9.91
N GLY A 431 26.50 8.57 11.12
CA GLY A 431 25.07 8.61 11.47
C GLY A 431 24.45 7.24 11.81
N ARG A 432 23.11 7.17 11.79
CA ARG A 432 22.33 5.96 12.15
C ARG A 432 22.60 4.79 11.19
N ASP A 433 22.44 3.57 11.68
CA ASP A 433 22.53 2.36 10.86
C ASP A 433 21.40 2.31 9.83
N ILE A 434 21.64 1.63 8.70
CA ILE A 434 20.66 1.46 7.62
C ILE A 434 19.39 0.79 8.16
N GLY A 435 19.52 -0.30 8.92
CA GLY A 435 18.38 -1.03 9.48
C GLY A 435 17.53 -0.26 10.49
N GLN A 436 17.99 0.92 10.94
CA GLN A 436 17.20 1.80 11.84
C GLN A 436 16.30 2.78 11.06
N CYS A 437 16.55 2.99 9.77
CA CYS A 437 15.78 3.93 8.95
C CYS A 437 15.28 3.36 7.62
N CYS A 438 15.58 2.09 7.34
CA CYS A 438 15.20 1.38 6.12
C CYS A 438 14.76 -0.04 6.49
N SER A 439 13.76 -0.55 5.79
CA SER A 439 13.26 -1.93 5.93
C SER A 439 13.70 -2.84 4.79
N GLN A 440 14.00 -2.26 3.62
CA GLN A 440 14.25 -3.02 2.41
C GLN A 440 15.35 -2.40 1.54
N PHE A 441 16.19 -3.28 0.98
CA PHE A 441 17.08 -2.96 -0.12
C PHE A 441 16.35 -3.15 -1.46
N ILE A 442 16.45 -2.15 -2.36
CA ILE A 442 15.69 -2.11 -3.61
C ILE A 442 16.59 -2.45 -4.79
N MET A 443 17.61 -1.62 -5.03
CA MET A 443 18.54 -1.82 -6.14
C MET A 443 19.90 -1.18 -5.87
N GLU A 444 20.89 -1.56 -6.67
CA GLU A 444 22.20 -0.93 -6.68
C GLU A 444 22.69 -0.78 -8.12
N GLY A 445 23.59 0.17 -8.33
CA GLY A 445 24.15 0.39 -9.65
C GLY A 445 25.10 1.56 -9.71
N ALA A 446 25.84 1.62 -10.81
CA ALA A 446 26.79 2.69 -11.06
C ALA A 446 26.07 3.91 -11.65
N LEU A 447 26.27 5.09 -11.05
CA LEU A 447 25.75 6.37 -11.53
C LEU A 447 26.88 7.39 -11.69
N LEU A 448 26.78 8.23 -12.70
CA LEU A 448 27.66 9.38 -12.90
C LEU A 448 27.07 10.59 -12.18
N ARG A 449 27.74 11.05 -11.11
CA ARG A 449 27.34 12.25 -10.38
C ARG A 449 27.93 13.49 -11.06
N THR A 450 27.09 14.45 -11.47
CA THR A 450 27.57 15.72 -12.06
C THR A 450 28.50 16.44 -11.08
N GLY A 451 29.69 16.85 -11.57
CA GLY A 451 30.74 17.45 -10.76
C GLY A 451 31.66 16.46 -10.03
N ALA A 452 31.37 15.16 -10.06
CA ALA A 452 32.27 14.14 -9.52
C ALA A 452 33.31 13.67 -10.55
N LYS A 453 34.55 13.46 -10.11
CA LYS A 453 35.65 12.99 -10.98
C LYS A 453 35.54 11.51 -11.39
N HIS A 454 34.77 10.72 -10.66
CA HIS A 454 34.63 9.28 -10.86
C HIS A 454 33.17 8.86 -10.75
N GLU A 455 32.82 7.81 -11.47
CA GLU A 455 31.57 7.08 -11.31
C GLU A 455 31.41 6.59 -9.86
N ARG A 456 30.17 6.62 -9.37
CA ARG A 456 29.84 6.22 -8.00
C ARG A 456 28.97 4.99 -8.02
N HIS A 457 29.22 4.06 -7.11
CA HIS A 457 28.31 2.95 -6.85
C HIS A 457 27.24 3.42 -5.87
N ASN A 458 25.98 3.23 -6.22
CA ASN A 458 24.85 3.72 -5.42
C ASN A 458 24.01 2.54 -4.95
N PHE A 459 23.65 2.58 -3.67
CA PHE A 459 22.71 1.65 -3.05
C PHE A 459 21.40 2.39 -2.78
N LEU A 460 20.28 1.82 -3.21
CA LEU A 460 18.95 2.34 -2.97
C LEU A 460 18.19 1.45 -2.00
N PHE A 461 17.67 2.08 -0.94
CA PHE A 461 16.77 1.52 0.05
C PHE A 461 15.45 2.30 0.03
N ASP A 462 14.44 1.79 0.71
CA ASP A 462 13.12 2.41 0.85
C ASP A 462 13.14 3.84 1.41
N GLY A 463 14.03 4.13 2.36
CA GLY A 463 14.18 5.47 2.96
C GLY A 463 15.44 6.25 2.58
N LEU A 464 16.41 5.61 1.92
CA LEU A 464 17.78 6.12 1.82
C LEU A 464 18.43 5.75 0.49
N MET A 465 19.11 6.72 -0.13
CA MET A 465 20.05 6.46 -1.23
C MET A 465 21.47 6.80 -0.78
N ILE A 466 22.41 5.88 -1.01
CA ILE A 466 23.80 5.98 -0.55
C ILE A 466 24.71 6.00 -1.77
N SER A 467 25.56 7.02 -1.87
CA SER A 467 26.50 7.18 -2.97
C SER A 467 27.94 6.95 -2.49
N CYS A 468 28.62 5.99 -3.10
CA CYS A 468 29.93 5.51 -2.69
C CYS A 468 30.96 5.58 -3.82
N LYS A 469 32.23 5.77 -3.45
CA LYS A 469 33.36 5.54 -4.36
C LYS A 469 33.84 4.09 -4.21
N ALA A 470 33.95 3.35 -5.30
CA ALA A 470 34.54 2.01 -5.28
C ALA A 470 36.04 2.10 -4.95
N ASN A 471 36.50 1.30 -3.99
CA ASN A 471 37.91 1.19 -3.63
C ASN A 471 38.60 0.19 -4.58
N GLN A 472 39.51 0.68 -5.42
CA GLN A 472 40.33 -0.19 -6.28
C GLN A 472 41.46 -0.92 -5.50
N SER A 473 41.60 -0.66 -4.20
CA SER A 473 42.76 -1.03 -3.37
C SER A 473 42.59 -2.33 -2.56
N SER A 474 41.48 -3.07 -2.70
CA SER A 474 41.24 -4.33 -1.95
C SER A 474 42.23 -5.47 -2.27
N ARG A 475 43.23 -5.23 -3.13
CA ARG A 475 44.24 -6.21 -3.56
C ARG A 475 45.61 -6.09 -2.87
N LEU A 476 45.83 -5.10 -2.00
CA LEU A 476 47.11 -4.91 -1.31
C LEU A 476 47.04 -5.40 0.15
N PRO A 477 47.82 -6.40 0.56
CA PRO A 477 47.85 -6.86 1.95
C PRO A 477 48.45 -5.76 2.85
N GLY A 478 47.71 -5.33 3.87
CA GLY A 478 48.25 -4.51 4.97
C GLY A 478 47.85 -3.02 5.04
N ALA A 479 46.93 -2.53 4.19
CA ALA A 479 46.35 -1.18 4.33
C ALA A 479 44.89 -1.26 4.79
N GLY A 480 44.49 -0.38 5.73
CA GLY A 480 43.27 -0.47 6.53
C GLY A 480 41.93 -0.50 5.79
N SER A 481 40.90 -0.91 6.55
CA SER A 481 39.50 -1.18 6.18
C SER A 481 39.33 -2.10 4.97
N GLY A 482 38.95 -3.36 5.22
CA GLY A 482 38.63 -4.35 4.16
C GLY A 482 37.36 -4.05 3.35
N ALA A 483 36.83 -2.83 3.46
CA ALA A 483 35.59 -2.39 2.84
C ALA A 483 35.79 -2.04 1.35
N GLU A 484 34.90 -2.57 0.52
CA GLU A 484 34.93 -2.42 -0.94
C GLU A 484 34.56 -1.01 -1.42
N PHE A 485 33.80 -0.28 -0.59
CA PHE A 485 33.27 1.03 -0.92
C PHE A 485 33.69 2.06 0.12
N ARG A 486 33.79 3.32 -0.28
CA ARG A 486 33.96 4.45 0.63
C ARG A 486 32.79 5.42 0.49
N LEU A 487 32.15 5.76 1.61
CA LEU A 487 31.01 6.66 1.64
C LEU A 487 31.39 8.05 1.07
N LYS A 488 30.49 8.63 0.28
CA LYS A 488 30.62 10.00 -0.24
C LYS A 488 29.43 10.88 0.11
N GLU A 489 28.22 10.42 -0.18
CA GLU A 489 26.98 11.18 0.07
C GLU A 489 25.87 10.22 0.51
N LYS A 490 24.94 10.76 1.31
CA LYS A 490 23.71 10.08 1.72
C LYS A 490 22.53 11.00 1.44
N PHE A 491 21.49 10.45 0.84
CA PHE A 491 20.26 11.16 0.51
C PHE A 491 19.11 10.50 1.24
N VAL A 492 18.61 11.16 2.28
CA VAL A 492 17.37 10.73 2.96
C VAL A 492 16.21 11.07 2.05
N LEU A 493 15.64 10.08 1.37
CA LEU A 493 14.82 10.29 0.17
C LEU A 493 13.62 11.23 0.40
N ARG A 494 13.00 11.17 1.59
CA ARG A 494 11.90 12.07 1.97
C ARG A 494 12.26 13.57 1.87
N LYS A 495 13.53 13.94 2.08
CA LYS A 495 14.01 15.33 2.02
C LYS A 495 14.24 15.83 0.60
N TYR A 496 14.15 14.96 -0.40
CA TYR A 496 14.39 15.28 -1.80
C TYR A 496 13.12 15.10 -2.63
N ARG A 497 13.02 15.85 -3.72
CA ARG A 497 12.07 15.64 -4.81
C ARG A 497 12.83 15.08 -6.00
N ILE A 498 12.31 14.01 -6.58
CA ILE A 498 12.89 13.39 -7.78
C ILE A 498 12.39 14.17 -8.99
N VAL A 499 13.32 14.60 -9.85
CA VAL A 499 13.02 15.35 -11.07
C VAL A 499 13.67 14.65 -12.25
N ASP A 500 12.85 14.29 -13.24
CA ASP A 500 13.34 13.83 -14.54
C ASP A 500 14.02 15.00 -15.28
N ARG A 501 15.24 14.79 -15.77
CA ARG A 501 15.99 15.78 -16.54
C ARG A 501 16.06 15.36 -18.01
N GLU A 502 15.65 16.28 -18.88
CA GLU A 502 15.83 16.14 -20.32
C GLU A 502 17.31 16.10 -20.70
N ASP A 503 17.62 15.42 -21.79
CA ASP A 503 18.99 15.29 -22.26
C ASP A 503 19.55 16.66 -22.68
N SER A 504 20.79 16.92 -22.29
CA SER A 504 21.52 18.16 -22.58
C SER A 504 22.94 17.84 -23.05
N PRO A 505 23.70 18.82 -23.58
CA PRO A 505 25.10 18.60 -23.95
C PRO A 505 25.98 18.14 -22.78
N ASP A 506 25.58 18.48 -21.55
CA ASP A 506 26.34 18.21 -20.33
C ASP A 506 26.04 16.82 -19.73
N PHE A 507 24.84 16.27 -20.00
CA PHE A 507 24.42 14.97 -19.50
C PHE A 507 23.29 14.39 -20.35
N CYS A 508 23.35 13.08 -20.58
CA CYS A 508 22.25 12.30 -21.13
C CYS A 508 21.71 11.35 -20.05
N HIS A 509 20.43 11.02 -20.17
CA HIS A 509 19.73 10.06 -19.32
C HIS A 509 19.85 10.42 -17.83
N ALA A 510 19.62 11.69 -17.49
CA ALA A 510 19.81 12.18 -16.14
C ALA A 510 18.51 12.31 -15.35
N PHE A 511 18.66 12.27 -14.03
CA PHE A 511 17.64 12.65 -13.05
C PHE A 511 18.29 13.47 -11.93
N GLU A 512 17.49 14.22 -11.20
CA GLU A 512 17.95 15.12 -10.16
C GLU A 512 17.20 14.90 -8.84
N LEU A 513 17.97 14.85 -7.75
CA LEU A 513 17.46 14.92 -6.39
C LEU A 513 17.50 16.39 -5.94
N VAL A 514 16.34 17.04 -5.86
CA VAL A 514 16.23 18.44 -5.42
C VAL A 514 15.83 18.48 -3.95
N GLY A 515 16.73 18.92 -3.08
CA GLY A 515 16.51 19.09 -1.65
C GLY A 515 15.84 20.43 -1.31
N ARG A 516 15.39 20.58 -0.05
CA ARG A 516 14.72 21.80 0.44
C ARG A 516 15.62 23.02 0.55
N GLU A 517 16.91 22.83 0.85
CA GLU A 517 17.89 23.91 1.10
C GLU A 517 18.79 24.19 -0.12
N GLU A 518 18.22 24.21 -1.33
CA GLU A 518 18.95 24.39 -2.60
C GLU A 518 20.04 23.32 -2.89
N SER A 519 20.13 22.26 -2.08
CA SER A 519 21.00 21.12 -2.36
C SER A 519 20.43 20.32 -3.53
N SER A 520 21.14 20.31 -4.67
CA SER A 520 20.76 19.54 -5.85
C SER A 520 21.81 18.48 -6.17
N ALA A 521 21.33 17.26 -6.46
CA ALA A 521 22.15 16.19 -6.99
C ALA A 521 21.64 15.59 -8.29
N VAL A 522 22.27 15.98 -9.39
CA VAL A 522 22.10 15.39 -10.73
C VAL A 522 22.96 14.13 -10.88
N PHE A 523 22.30 13.04 -11.29
CA PHE A 523 22.89 11.76 -11.64
C PHE A 523 22.54 11.39 -13.08
N SER A 524 23.51 10.87 -13.82
CA SER A 524 23.32 10.29 -15.15
C SER A 524 23.68 8.81 -15.18
N VAL A 525 23.03 8.08 -16.09
CA VAL A 525 23.24 6.65 -16.34
C VAL A 525 23.68 6.41 -17.78
N ARG A 526 24.04 5.16 -18.10
CA ARG A 526 24.61 4.83 -19.42
C ARG A 526 23.55 4.58 -20.49
N SER A 527 22.32 4.26 -20.12
CA SER A 527 21.23 3.98 -21.05
C SER A 527 19.87 4.49 -20.56
N ALA A 528 18.95 4.69 -21.50
CA ALA A 528 17.56 5.03 -21.18
C ALA A 528 16.84 3.92 -20.38
N GLU A 529 17.23 2.66 -20.57
CA GLU A 529 16.71 1.52 -19.82
C GLU A 529 17.13 1.58 -18.34
N GLU A 530 18.41 1.84 -18.07
CA GLU A 530 18.91 2.06 -16.70
C GLU A 530 18.22 3.28 -16.06
N LYS A 531 17.98 4.35 -16.83
CA LYS A 531 17.29 5.55 -16.34
C LYS A 531 15.87 5.19 -15.93
N SER A 532 15.18 4.44 -16.78
CA SER A 532 13.82 3.99 -16.53
C SER A 532 13.76 3.14 -15.25
N ALA A 533 14.70 2.22 -15.04
CA ALA A 533 14.75 1.40 -13.83
C ALA A 533 14.97 2.23 -12.55
N TRP A 534 15.94 3.16 -12.57
CA TRP A 534 16.20 4.06 -11.43
C TRP A 534 15.03 5.01 -11.15
N MET A 535 14.48 5.63 -12.18
CA MET A 535 13.33 6.51 -12.07
C MET A 535 12.10 5.74 -11.58
N ALA A 536 11.84 4.53 -12.07
CA ALA A 536 10.74 3.71 -11.60
C ALA A 536 10.84 3.44 -10.09
N ALA A 537 12.01 3.05 -9.60
CA ALA A 537 12.22 2.81 -8.17
C ALA A 537 12.05 4.09 -7.34
N LEU A 538 12.69 5.19 -7.75
CA LEU A 538 12.66 6.46 -7.02
C LEU A 538 11.26 7.11 -7.02
N VAL A 539 10.57 7.10 -8.17
CA VAL A 539 9.21 7.64 -8.32
C VAL A 539 8.20 6.76 -7.57
N THR A 540 8.36 5.43 -7.58
CA THR A 540 7.52 4.54 -6.77
C THR A 540 7.65 4.87 -5.29
N LEU A 541 8.88 4.99 -4.76
CA LEU A 541 9.09 5.37 -3.36
C LEU A 541 8.48 6.73 -3.01
N GLN A 542 8.56 7.70 -3.91
CA GLN A 542 8.05 9.03 -3.63
C GLN A 542 6.52 9.12 -3.72
N TYR A 543 5.89 8.43 -4.66
CA TYR A 543 4.48 8.66 -5.02
C TYR A 543 3.56 7.46 -4.80
N ARG A 544 4.06 6.28 -4.39
CA ARG A 544 3.20 5.12 -4.06
C ARG A 544 2.11 5.48 -3.03
N PRO A 545 2.40 6.19 -1.93
CA PRO A 545 1.35 6.57 -0.98
C PRO A 545 0.29 7.51 -1.58
N THR A 546 0.66 8.38 -2.52
CA THR A 546 -0.30 9.23 -3.24
C THR A 546 -1.21 8.39 -4.13
N LEU A 547 -0.64 7.44 -4.88
CA LEU A 547 -1.37 6.52 -5.74
C LEU A 547 -2.34 5.63 -4.95
N ASP A 548 -1.91 5.11 -3.80
CA ASP A 548 -2.76 4.28 -2.93
C ASP A 548 -3.93 5.09 -2.38
N ARG A 549 -3.72 6.34 -1.94
CA ARG A 549 -4.82 7.22 -1.50
C ARG A 549 -5.79 7.57 -2.63
N MET A 550 -5.29 7.75 -3.84
CA MET A 550 -6.14 7.95 -5.03
C MET A 550 -7.03 6.74 -5.27
N LEU A 551 -6.46 5.53 -5.25
CA LEU A 551 -7.21 4.28 -5.41
C LEU A 551 -8.28 4.15 -4.31
N ASP A 552 -7.87 4.32 -3.07
CA ASP A 552 -8.74 4.25 -1.91
C ASP A 552 -9.93 5.20 -1.99
N THR A 553 -9.71 6.41 -2.51
CA THR A 553 -10.78 7.39 -2.77
C THR A 553 -11.75 6.91 -3.84
N VAL A 554 -11.26 6.26 -4.90
CA VAL A 554 -12.11 5.71 -5.96
C VAL A 554 -12.93 4.53 -5.44
N LEU A 555 -12.30 3.57 -4.77
CA LEU A 555 -12.99 2.41 -4.18
C LEU A 555 -14.10 2.83 -3.22
N HIS A 556 -13.82 3.80 -2.35
CA HIS A 556 -14.82 4.30 -1.42
C HIS A 556 -16.02 4.95 -2.12
N ARG A 557 -15.80 5.66 -3.24
CA ARG A 557 -16.88 6.26 -4.05
C ARG A 557 -17.72 5.20 -4.75
N GLU A 558 -17.10 4.14 -5.27
CA GLU A 558 -17.81 3.02 -5.92
C GLU A 558 -18.74 2.31 -4.93
N GLU A 559 -18.24 2.01 -3.72
CA GLU A 559 -19.03 1.41 -2.64
C GLU A 559 -20.25 2.27 -2.27
N GLN A 560 -20.09 3.61 -2.22
CA GLN A 560 -21.20 4.52 -1.97
C GLN A 560 -22.20 4.61 -3.13
N ALA A 561 -21.74 4.46 -4.38
CA ALA A 561 -22.58 4.56 -5.56
C ALA A 561 -23.49 3.34 -5.74
N GLN A 562 -23.11 2.18 -5.20
CA GLN A 562 -23.86 0.94 -5.25
C GLN A 562 -24.27 0.46 -3.84
N PRO A 563 -25.19 1.17 -3.15
CA PRO A 563 -25.62 0.75 -1.84
C PRO A 563 -26.39 -0.57 -1.94
N LEU A 564 -25.83 -1.64 -1.40
CA LEU A 564 -26.52 -2.92 -1.24
C LEU A 564 -27.82 -2.69 -0.46
N ARG A 565 -28.95 -3.04 -1.08
CA ARG A 565 -30.27 -2.95 -0.46
C ARG A 565 -30.68 -4.33 -0.01
N LEU A 566 -31.04 -4.45 1.28
CA LEU A 566 -31.62 -5.69 1.79
C LEU A 566 -32.97 -5.95 1.08
N PRO A 567 -33.33 -7.22 0.84
CA PRO A 567 -34.65 -7.57 0.33
C PRO A 567 -35.77 -7.09 1.26
N SER A 568 -36.98 -6.91 0.73
CA SER A 568 -38.14 -6.54 1.55
C SER A 568 -38.52 -7.64 2.54
N LEU A 569 -38.96 -7.26 3.75
CA LEU A 569 -39.35 -8.19 4.81
C LEU A 569 -40.47 -9.16 4.40
N ASP A 570 -41.36 -8.72 3.52
CA ASP A 570 -42.48 -9.52 3.01
C ASP A 570 -42.02 -10.73 2.18
N ILE A 571 -40.79 -10.67 1.63
CA ILE A 571 -40.20 -11.70 0.76
C ILE A 571 -39.08 -12.45 1.49
N TYR A 572 -38.35 -11.77 2.39
CA TYR A 572 -37.21 -12.36 3.09
C TYR A 572 -37.22 -11.98 4.58
N ARG A 573 -37.73 -12.88 5.42
CA ARG A 573 -37.87 -12.68 6.87
C ARG A 573 -36.54 -12.44 7.59
N PHE A 574 -35.41 -12.87 7.01
CA PHE A 574 -34.09 -12.65 7.59
C PHE A 574 -33.50 -11.26 7.28
N ALA A 575 -34.21 -10.39 6.54
CA ALA A 575 -33.83 -8.99 6.35
C ALA A 575 -34.29 -8.07 7.51
N ILE A 576 -34.96 -8.61 8.55
CA ILE A 576 -35.33 -7.84 9.75
C ILE A 576 -34.04 -7.34 10.40
N GLN A 577 -33.98 -6.02 10.67
CA GLN A 577 -32.82 -5.41 11.30
C GLN A 577 -32.60 -5.97 12.72
N ASP A 578 -31.34 -6.26 13.03
CA ASP A 578 -30.92 -6.71 14.35
C ASP A 578 -31.26 -5.67 15.43
N SER A 579 -31.76 -6.16 16.57
CA SER A 579 -32.15 -5.40 17.74
C SER A 579 -32.07 -6.29 18.99
N GLU A 580 -32.07 -5.69 20.17
CA GLU A 580 -32.06 -6.43 21.45
C GLU A 580 -33.27 -7.39 21.62
N GLU A 581 -34.32 -7.18 20.82
CA GLU A 581 -35.54 -7.99 20.83
C GLU A 581 -35.41 -9.29 20.02
N ASN A 582 -34.54 -9.32 18.99
CA ASN A 582 -34.45 -10.44 18.04
C ASN A 582 -33.07 -11.13 17.99
N ILE A 583 -32.02 -10.50 18.54
CA ILE A 583 -30.67 -11.07 18.64
C ILE A 583 -30.02 -10.71 19.99
N VAL A 584 -29.20 -11.61 20.52
CA VAL A 584 -28.41 -11.37 21.75
C VAL A 584 -26.95 -11.71 21.47
N PHE A 585 -26.05 -10.79 21.81
CA PHE A 585 -24.61 -10.97 21.73
C PHE A 585 -24.02 -11.11 23.14
N GLU A 586 -23.10 -12.06 23.36
CA GLU A 586 -22.39 -12.18 24.64
C GLU A 586 -21.20 -11.20 24.71
N GLU A 587 -21.20 -10.28 25.68
CA GLU A 587 -20.05 -9.42 25.96
C GLU A 587 -18.96 -10.24 26.66
N GLY A 588 -17.89 -10.61 25.93
CA GLY A 588 -16.67 -11.20 26.49
C GLY A 588 -16.16 -12.50 25.85
N ALA A 589 -16.93 -13.14 24.96
CA ALA A 589 -16.45 -14.28 24.19
C ALA A 589 -15.80 -13.79 22.88
N GLN A 590 -14.50 -14.04 22.71
CA GLN A 590 -13.74 -13.70 21.48
C GLN A 590 -14.23 -14.44 20.22
N ASN A 591 -15.22 -15.33 20.33
CA ASN A 591 -15.88 -16.00 19.22
C ASN A 591 -17.40 -15.82 19.37
N LEU A 592 -17.99 -15.03 18.47
CA LEU A 592 -19.43 -14.71 18.41
C LEU A 592 -20.26 -16.00 18.25
N LYS A 593 -20.82 -16.52 19.34
CA LYS A 593 -21.96 -17.43 19.27
C LYS A 593 -23.24 -16.60 19.22
N VAL A 594 -23.87 -16.57 18.05
CA VAL A 594 -25.14 -15.85 17.84
C VAL A 594 -26.30 -16.75 18.22
N PHE A 595 -27.14 -16.32 19.16
CA PHE A 595 -28.43 -16.95 19.45
C PHE A 595 -29.56 -16.05 18.92
N LYS A 596 -30.26 -16.51 17.88
CA LYS A 596 -31.53 -15.89 17.45
C LYS A 596 -32.64 -16.26 18.44
N LYS A 597 -33.33 -15.25 18.99
CA LYS A 597 -34.55 -15.50 19.78
C LYS A 597 -35.68 -15.89 18.83
N GLU A 598 -36.25 -17.08 19.01
CA GLU A 598 -37.51 -17.42 18.34
C GLU A 598 -38.63 -16.50 18.86
N ILE A 599 -39.16 -15.66 17.98
CA ILE A 599 -40.45 -15.01 18.21
C ILE A 599 -41.50 -16.10 18.02
N GLN A 600 -42.08 -16.58 19.12
CA GLN A 600 -43.26 -17.45 19.08
C GLN A 600 -44.43 -16.71 18.43
N SER A 601 -44.59 -16.86 17.11
CA SER A 601 -45.84 -16.53 16.43
C SER A 601 -46.84 -17.65 16.71
N ASN A 602 -47.93 -17.32 17.40
CA ASN A 602 -49.11 -18.18 17.59
C ASN A 602 -49.79 -18.54 16.26
N VAL A 603 -49.20 -19.44 15.48
CA VAL A 603 -49.88 -20.10 14.37
C VAL A 603 -49.68 -21.60 14.50
N THR A 604 -50.74 -22.27 14.94
CA THR A 604 -50.88 -23.72 15.01
C THR A 604 -50.85 -24.32 13.61
N LYS A 605 -49.76 -25.02 13.27
CA LYS A 605 -49.75 -26.31 12.54
C LYS A 605 -48.31 -26.84 12.37
N PRO A 606 -48.04 -28.13 12.66
CA PRO A 606 -46.72 -28.71 12.49
C PRO A 606 -46.56 -29.27 11.07
N LEU A 607 -45.41 -29.04 10.44
CA LEU A 607 -44.89 -29.81 9.29
C LEU A 607 -43.34 -29.71 9.31
N PRO A 608 -42.62 -30.68 8.71
CA PRO A 608 -41.66 -31.50 9.42
C PRO A 608 -40.21 -31.11 9.17
N THR A 609 -39.37 -31.61 10.08
CA THR A 609 -37.92 -31.74 10.01
C THR A 609 -37.46 -32.27 8.65
N SER A 610 -36.79 -31.44 7.85
CA SER A 610 -35.66 -31.82 6.99
C SER A 610 -35.06 -30.61 6.28
N VAL A 611 -33.78 -30.75 5.95
CA VAL A 611 -32.94 -29.89 5.10
C VAL A 611 -32.25 -28.73 5.83
N PHE A 612 -31.19 -29.07 6.55
CA PHE A 612 -29.95 -28.29 6.47
C PHE A 612 -29.20 -28.80 5.23
N LEU A 613 -29.07 -27.93 4.24
CA LEU A 613 -27.96 -27.83 3.30
C LEU A 613 -27.58 -26.35 3.28
#